data_AF-A0A7J6TCZ9-F1
#
_entry.id   AF-A0A7J6TCZ9-F1
#
_cell.length_a   1.000
_cell.length_b   1.000
_cell.length_c   1.000
_cell.angle_alpha   90.00
_cell.angle_beta   90.00
_cell.angle_gamma   90.00
#
_symmetry.space_group_name_H-M   'P 1'
#
loop_
_entity.id
_entity.type
_entity.pdbx_description
1 polymer ?
#
loop_
_entity_poly.entity_id
_entity_poly.type
_entity_poly.pdbx_seq_one_letter_code
_entity_poly.pdbx_strand_id
1 'polypeptide(L)'
;MSRGAPVSSSGPKSISNTLGMTDDAVSNHEADNKPKSEPAPRIRWIRNAAVDQETGLSYHTDHYGGVAVDRFPDNLMDASSCIDALSKLCSRCKREGILTGAFWVRTEEERYHLLPLLLKEQPASNGLPHFRFHHADPTYAEIVGWTNPNREDRVPHQASHTVGVGAIVLDKTNRVLLVQEATGPAASIKLWKLVTGLVEAGEEIEDAAVREVHEETGITATFERVLAVRHSHKGTAELGNRSDLFWVCILRVDEDNDANKVVLNLPDGELPRSYLQASEIKEARFVPYQQLHEITGVPEGSVMWCIYKQAQRYIQTGEGGLKSVLVPSGNLGPQLTHIYY
;
A
#
# COMPACT_ATOMS: atom_id res chain seq x y z
N MET A 1 -23.24 -54.49 25.71
CA MET A 1 -22.28 -55.39 25.05
C MET A 1 -22.89 -55.90 23.75
N SER A 2 -22.23 -55.66 22.60
CA SER A 2 -22.25 -56.38 21.30
C SER A 2 -23.62 -56.77 20.71
N ARG A 3 -23.98 -56.51 19.44
CA ARG A 3 -23.26 -56.72 18.16
C ARG A 3 -24.17 -56.22 17.02
N GLY A 4 -23.59 -55.91 15.86
CA GLY A 4 -24.30 -56.05 14.57
C GLY A 4 -23.89 -55.06 13.49
N ALA A 5 -22.97 -55.45 12.61
CA ALA A 5 -22.89 -54.96 11.23
C ALA A 5 -23.93 -55.71 10.37
N PRO A 6 -24.37 -55.20 9.20
CA PRO A 6 -23.60 -55.42 7.95
C PRO A 6 -23.75 -54.32 6.86
N VAL A 7 -22.86 -54.32 5.85
CA VAL A 7 -23.08 -53.65 4.56
C VAL A 7 -22.56 -54.54 3.42
N SER A 8 -23.42 -54.82 2.43
CA SER A 8 -22.99 -55.24 1.09
C SER A 8 -24.02 -54.86 0.01
N SER A 9 -23.54 -54.12 -0.99
CA SER A 9 -23.82 -54.18 -2.44
C SER A 9 -25.26 -54.36 -2.96
N SER A 10 -25.69 -53.44 -3.83
CA SER A 10 -25.93 -53.68 -5.27
C SER A 10 -26.67 -52.48 -5.88
N GLY A 11 -26.14 -51.94 -6.98
CA GLY A 11 -26.84 -50.91 -7.76
C GLY A 11 -27.89 -51.50 -8.71
N PRO A 12 -28.78 -50.65 -9.27
CA PRO A 12 -29.38 -50.98 -10.57
C PRO A 12 -29.49 -49.80 -11.55
N LYS A 13 -29.14 -50.13 -12.81
CA LYS A 13 -29.84 -49.94 -14.10
C LYS A 13 -30.46 -48.57 -14.47
N SER A 14 -30.08 -48.09 -15.65
CA SER A 14 -30.80 -47.07 -16.42
C SER A 14 -32.02 -47.66 -17.13
N ILE A 15 -33.03 -46.81 -17.41
CA ILE A 15 -33.82 -46.67 -18.66
C ILE A 15 -34.69 -45.40 -18.57
N SER A 16 -34.85 -44.76 -19.72
CA SER A 16 -35.51 -43.50 -20.12
C SER A 16 -37.03 -43.36 -19.86
N ASN A 17 -37.52 -42.13 -19.65
CA ASN A 17 -38.33 -41.38 -20.64
C ASN A 17 -38.83 -40.00 -20.16
N THR A 18 -39.08 -39.17 -21.17
CA THR A 18 -39.32 -37.73 -21.31
C THR A 18 -40.71 -37.21 -20.87
N LEU A 19 -40.83 -35.87 -20.77
CA LEU A 19 -41.99 -34.94 -20.68
C LEU A 19 -42.08 -34.27 -19.31
N GLY A 20 -42.08 -32.95 -19.12
CA GLY A 20 -42.15 -31.76 -19.97
C GLY A 20 -42.49 -30.56 -19.05
N MET A 21 -42.50 -29.33 -19.58
CA MET A 21 -43.01 -28.07 -18.99
C MET A 21 -41.96 -27.05 -18.48
N THR A 22 -41.54 -26.21 -19.43
CA THR A 22 -41.45 -24.72 -19.40
C THR A 22 -40.91 -24.01 -18.15
N ASP A 23 -39.67 -23.53 -18.26
CA ASP A 23 -39.10 -22.44 -17.46
C ASP A 23 -39.55 -21.08 -18.01
N ASP A 24 -40.33 -20.34 -17.22
CA ASP A 24 -40.58 -18.91 -17.42
C ASP A 24 -39.86 -18.10 -16.32
N ALA A 25 -39.11 -17.10 -16.78
CA ALA A 25 -38.73 -15.85 -16.10
C ALA A 25 -37.80 -15.92 -14.86
N VAL A 26 -36.49 -16.00 -15.12
CA VAL A 26 -35.47 -15.36 -14.28
C VAL A 26 -35.40 -13.88 -14.68
N SER A 27 -35.84 -12.99 -13.79
CA SER A 27 -35.69 -11.54 -13.96
C SER A 27 -34.23 -11.14 -13.75
N ASN A 28 -33.59 -10.68 -14.83
CA ASN A 28 -32.27 -10.04 -14.80
C ASN A 28 -32.33 -8.74 -13.99
N HIS A 29 -31.59 -8.68 -12.88
CA HIS A 29 -31.12 -7.41 -12.34
C HIS A 29 -29.89 -7.01 -13.16
N GLU A 30 -30.06 -6.08 -14.10
CA GLU A 30 -28.97 -5.40 -14.80
C GLU A 30 -28.12 -4.63 -13.78
N ALA A 31 -26.94 -5.16 -13.49
CA ALA A 31 -25.86 -4.37 -12.91
C ALA A 31 -25.52 -3.24 -13.89
N ASP A 32 -25.52 -2.01 -13.38
CA ASP A 32 -25.26 -0.77 -14.12
C ASP A 32 -23.82 -0.77 -14.64
N ASN A 33 -23.61 -1.42 -15.79
CA ASN A 33 -22.32 -1.63 -16.43
C ASN A 33 -21.94 -0.36 -17.21
N LYS A 34 -21.64 0.72 -16.49
CA LYS A 34 -20.98 1.88 -17.10
C LYS A 34 -19.63 1.41 -17.65
N PRO A 35 -19.34 1.60 -18.96
CA PRO A 35 -18.03 1.28 -19.48
C PRO A 35 -17.00 2.12 -18.73
N LYS A 36 -16.02 1.46 -18.08
CA LYS A 36 -14.82 2.14 -17.57
C LYS A 36 -14.24 2.89 -18.76
N SER A 37 -14.29 4.22 -18.71
CA SER A 37 -13.66 5.09 -19.71
C SER A 37 -12.24 4.58 -19.96
N GLU A 38 -11.86 4.43 -21.24
CA GLU A 38 -10.48 4.05 -21.57
C GLU A 38 -9.52 4.94 -20.78
N PRO A 39 -8.53 4.37 -20.08
CA PRO A 39 -7.60 5.16 -19.30
C PRO A 39 -6.92 6.15 -20.25
N ALA A 40 -6.95 7.44 -19.89
CA ALA A 40 -6.23 8.47 -20.63
C ALA A 40 -4.79 7.97 -20.88
N PRO A 41 -4.21 8.23 -22.06
CA PRO A 41 -2.89 7.70 -22.41
C PRO A 41 -1.88 8.09 -21.32
N ARG A 42 -1.44 7.10 -20.53
CA ARG A 42 -0.40 7.30 -19.51
C ARG A 42 0.85 7.76 -20.24
N ILE A 43 1.37 8.94 -19.89
CA ILE A 43 2.71 9.35 -20.32
C ILE A 43 3.66 8.27 -19.81
N ARG A 44 4.14 7.40 -20.70
CA ARG A 44 5.07 6.33 -20.34
C ARG A 44 6.45 6.95 -20.29
N TRP A 45 7.02 7.04 -19.09
CA TRP A 45 8.37 7.55 -18.88
C TRP A 45 9.40 6.76 -19.70
N ILE A 46 9.14 5.46 -19.89
CA ILE A 46 9.90 4.53 -20.72
C ILE A 46 9.46 4.63 -22.19
N ARG A 47 10.42 4.87 -23.09
CA ARG A 47 10.25 4.94 -24.54
C ARG A 47 10.27 3.57 -25.20
N ASN A 48 11.36 2.82 -25.03
CA ASN A 48 11.62 1.57 -25.75
C ASN A 48 12.28 0.57 -24.82
N ALA A 49 11.93 -0.72 -24.96
CA ALA A 49 12.68 -1.84 -24.43
C ALA A 49 13.43 -2.52 -25.59
N ALA A 50 14.68 -2.90 -25.38
CA ALA A 50 15.53 -3.51 -26.38
C ALA A 50 16.48 -4.53 -25.73
N VAL A 51 16.97 -5.46 -26.55
CA VAL A 51 18.09 -6.32 -26.19
C VAL A 51 19.30 -5.88 -26.98
N ASP A 52 20.37 -5.59 -26.27
CA ASP A 52 21.66 -5.27 -26.84
C ASP A 52 22.23 -6.49 -27.59
N GLN A 53 22.49 -6.37 -28.89
CA GLN A 53 22.98 -7.50 -29.70
C GLN A 53 24.43 -7.89 -29.37
N GLU A 54 25.23 -6.98 -28.84
CA GLU A 54 26.64 -7.22 -28.50
C GLU A 54 26.78 -7.83 -27.10
N THR A 55 25.98 -7.34 -26.14
CA THR A 55 26.13 -7.69 -24.73
C THR A 55 25.03 -8.64 -24.21
N GLY A 56 23.92 -8.77 -24.95
CA GLY A 56 22.75 -9.53 -24.54
C GLY A 56 21.92 -8.85 -23.43
N LEU A 57 22.36 -7.71 -22.91
CA LEU A 57 21.65 -6.99 -21.85
C LEU A 57 20.29 -6.51 -22.36
N SER A 58 19.25 -6.78 -21.57
CA SER A 58 17.95 -6.13 -21.77
C SER A 58 18.00 -4.76 -21.11
N TYR A 59 17.55 -3.74 -21.84
CA TYR A 59 17.52 -2.39 -21.34
C TYR A 59 16.34 -1.62 -21.89
N HIS A 60 15.98 -0.56 -21.19
CA HIS A 60 15.01 0.41 -21.67
C HIS A 60 15.54 1.83 -21.61
N THR A 61 14.97 2.71 -22.43
CA THR A 61 15.33 4.14 -22.49
C THR A 61 14.17 5.00 -22.03
N ASP A 62 14.47 6.18 -21.46
CA ASP A 62 13.44 7.12 -21.03
C ASP A 62 13.42 8.42 -21.87
N HIS A 63 12.45 9.30 -21.57
CA HIS A 63 12.30 10.58 -22.26
C HIS A 63 13.37 11.63 -21.93
N TYR A 64 14.18 11.39 -20.90
CA TYR A 64 15.22 12.27 -20.37
C TYR A 64 16.63 11.82 -20.76
N GLY A 65 16.74 10.82 -21.63
CA GLY A 65 18.02 10.28 -22.08
C GLY A 65 18.69 9.39 -21.03
N GLY A 66 17.91 8.76 -20.17
CA GLY A 66 18.35 7.68 -19.31
C GLY A 66 18.29 6.32 -20.02
N VAL A 67 19.14 5.42 -19.57
CA VAL A 67 19.20 4.01 -19.99
C VAL A 67 19.19 3.15 -18.73
N ALA A 68 18.30 2.16 -18.68
CA ALA A 68 18.15 1.29 -17.53
C ALA A 68 18.27 -0.18 -17.95
N VAL A 69 19.23 -0.88 -17.36
CA VAL A 69 19.42 -2.32 -17.53
C VAL A 69 18.54 -3.05 -16.51
N ASP A 70 17.53 -3.74 -17.01
CA ASP A 70 16.54 -4.44 -16.17
C ASP A 70 16.79 -5.95 -16.08
N ARG A 71 17.54 -6.54 -17.03
CA ARG A 71 17.89 -7.96 -17.01
C ARG A 71 19.25 -8.25 -17.65
N PHE A 72 19.99 -9.14 -17.00
CA PHE A 72 21.20 -9.77 -17.52
C PHE A 72 20.87 -11.13 -18.16
N PRO A 73 21.56 -11.56 -19.23
CA PRO A 73 21.46 -12.93 -19.73
C PRO A 73 21.75 -13.96 -18.63
N ASP A 74 21.01 -15.08 -18.62
CA ASP A 74 21.16 -16.14 -17.61
C ASP A 74 22.57 -16.75 -17.59
N ASN A 75 23.24 -16.78 -18.74
CA ASN A 75 24.61 -17.27 -18.87
C ASN A 75 25.67 -16.23 -18.45
N LEU A 76 25.28 -14.97 -18.21
CA LEU A 76 26.18 -13.89 -17.81
C LEU A 76 26.12 -13.72 -16.28
N MET A 77 27.01 -14.44 -15.61
CA MET A 77 27.07 -14.53 -14.13
C MET A 77 28.39 -14.01 -13.54
N ASP A 78 29.49 -14.19 -14.25
CA ASP A 78 30.81 -13.73 -13.80
C ASP A 78 30.86 -12.20 -13.68
N ALA A 79 31.43 -11.70 -12.59
CA ALA A 79 31.46 -10.27 -12.29
C ALA A 79 32.17 -9.45 -13.34
N SER A 80 33.33 -9.92 -13.82
CA SER A 80 34.13 -9.22 -14.82
C SER A 80 33.34 -9.11 -16.14
N SER A 81 32.73 -10.22 -16.55
CA SER A 81 31.92 -10.30 -17.76
C SER A 81 30.67 -9.40 -17.69
N CYS A 82 29.98 -9.37 -16.54
CA CYS A 82 28.86 -8.46 -16.29
C CYS A 82 29.29 -6.98 -16.38
N ILE A 83 30.41 -6.62 -15.74
CA ILE A 83 30.91 -5.24 -15.74
C ILE A 83 31.35 -4.82 -17.15
N ASP A 84 32.02 -5.71 -17.90
CA ASP A 84 32.40 -5.47 -19.29
C ASP A 84 31.16 -5.25 -20.18
N ALA A 85 30.13 -6.09 -20.03
CA ALA A 85 28.85 -5.91 -20.74
C ALA A 85 28.20 -4.56 -20.43
N LEU A 86 28.12 -4.17 -19.15
CA LEU A 86 27.61 -2.86 -18.75
C LEU A 86 28.43 -1.72 -19.35
N SER A 87 29.76 -1.83 -19.32
CA SER A 87 30.68 -0.82 -19.86
C SER A 87 30.50 -0.63 -21.37
N LYS A 88 30.38 -1.73 -22.12
CA LYS A 88 30.13 -1.72 -23.57
C LYS A 88 28.79 -1.06 -23.91
N LEU A 89 27.72 -1.47 -23.25
CA LEU A 89 26.39 -0.87 -23.43
C LEU A 89 26.41 0.63 -23.09
N CYS A 90 26.97 1.01 -21.95
CA CYS A 90 27.09 2.41 -21.51
C CYS A 90 27.86 3.26 -22.53
N SER A 91 29.01 2.76 -23.00
CA SER A 91 29.87 3.44 -23.98
C SER A 91 29.18 3.60 -25.33
N ARG A 92 28.51 2.55 -25.82
CA ARG A 92 27.75 2.62 -27.08
C ARG A 92 26.61 3.63 -26.98
N CYS A 93 25.77 3.53 -25.94
CA CYS A 93 24.62 4.42 -25.77
C CYS A 93 25.05 5.89 -25.62
N LYS A 94 26.20 6.18 -24.97
CA LYS A 94 26.78 7.53 -24.94
C LYS A 94 27.16 8.00 -26.35
N ARG A 95 27.88 7.18 -27.11
CA ARG A 95 28.34 7.50 -28.48
C ARG A 95 27.19 7.74 -29.45
N GLU A 96 26.11 6.98 -29.32
CA GLU A 96 24.91 7.09 -30.15
C GLU A 96 23.98 8.23 -29.70
N GLY A 97 24.30 8.94 -28.61
CA GLY A 97 23.48 10.02 -28.06
C GLY A 97 22.19 9.55 -27.38
N ILE A 98 22.06 8.25 -27.12
CA ILE A 98 20.92 7.64 -26.42
C ILE A 98 21.02 7.94 -24.91
N LEU A 99 22.21 7.77 -24.34
CA LEU A 99 22.50 8.02 -22.93
C LEU A 99 23.08 9.42 -22.74
N THR A 100 22.25 10.32 -22.23
CA THR A 100 22.63 11.73 -21.95
C THR A 100 22.34 12.15 -20.50
N GLY A 101 21.78 11.24 -19.68
CA GLY A 101 21.41 11.46 -18.29
C GLY A 101 21.86 10.31 -17.37
N ALA A 102 20.91 9.54 -16.85
CA ALA A 102 21.15 8.51 -15.84
C ALA A 102 21.32 7.11 -16.45
N PHE A 103 22.29 6.35 -15.93
CA PHE A 103 22.47 4.94 -16.24
C PHE A 103 22.07 4.09 -15.03
N TRP A 104 21.04 3.26 -15.19
CA TRP A 104 20.47 2.45 -14.13
C TRP A 104 20.81 0.99 -14.31
N VAL A 105 21.02 0.29 -13.20
CA VAL A 105 21.26 -1.15 -13.19
C VAL A 105 20.41 -1.77 -12.09
N ARG A 106 19.56 -2.71 -12.48
CA ARG A 106 18.85 -3.59 -11.56
C ARG A 106 19.66 -4.86 -11.35
N THR A 107 19.88 -5.23 -10.10
CA THR A 107 20.49 -6.51 -9.72
C THR A 107 19.50 -7.33 -8.91
N GLU A 108 19.31 -8.59 -9.29
CA GLU A 108 18.56 -9.59 -8.54
C GLU A 108 19.49 -10.36 -7.58
N GLU A 109 18.93 -11.21 -6.72
CA GLU A 109 19.67 -11.90 -5.65
C GLU A 109 20.92 -12.64 -6.16
N GLU A 110 20.80 -13.36 -7.28
CA GLU A 110 21.89 -14.13 -7.88
C GLU A 110 23.03 -13.24 -8.43
N ARG A 111 22.83 -11.92 -8.48
CA ARG A 111 23.77 -10.94 -8.99
C ARG A 111 24.15 -9.85 -7.98
N TYR A 112 23.80 -10.01 -6.70
CA TYR A 112 24.21 -9.08 -5.65
C TYR A 112 25.73 -9.01 -5.43
N HIS A 113 26.49 -10.01 -5.88
CA HIS A 113 27.96 -9.94 -5.89
C HIS A 113 28.51 -8.80 -6.76
N LEU A 114 27.72 -8.25 -7.69
CA LEU A 114 28.09 -7.09 -8.50
C LEU A 114 28.06 -5.77 -7.71
N LEU A 115 27.16 -5.65 -6.72
CA LEU A 115 26.93 -4.40 -5.97
C LEU A 115 28.21 -3.82 -5.34
N PRO A 116 29.01 -4.56 -4.55
CA PRO A 116 30.21 -3.99 -3.94
C PRO A 116 31.26 -3.56 -4.98
N LEU A 117 31.25 -4.14 -6.19
CA LEU A 117 32.15 -3.75 -7.27
C LEU A 117 31.62 -2.46 -7.92
N LEU A 118 30.37 -2.47 -8.41
CA LEU A 118 29.77 -1.33 -9.10
C LEU A 118 29.70 -0.06 -8.22
N LEU A 119 29.55 -0.20 -6.90
CA LEU A 119 29.49 0.93 -5.96
C LEU A 119 30.88 1.47 -5.55
N LYS A 120 31.92 0.62 -5.54
CA LYS A 120 33.29 1.03 -5.17
C LYS A 120 34.08 1.60 -6.34
N GLU A 121 33.78 1.14 -7.55
CA GLU A 121 34.53 1.52 -8.75
C GLU A 121 34.49 3.05 -8.96
N GLN A 122 35.67 3.59 -9.27
CA GLN A 122 35.80 4.99 -9.68
C GLN A 122 35.42 5.10 -11.16
N PRO A 123 34.74 6.17 -11.60
CA PRO A 123 34.24 6.29 -12.98
C PRO A 123 35.28 6.09 -14.10
N ALA A 124 36.56 6.24 -13.76
CA ALA A 124 37.67 6.21 -14.69
C ALA A 124 38.20 4.81 -15.04
N SER A 125 37.94 3.76 -14.23
CA SER A 125 38.56 2.44 -14.43
C SER A 125 37.88 1.60 -15.52
N ASN A 126 36.56 1.73 -15.67
CA ASN A 126 35.74 0.90 -16.56
C ASN A 126 34.77 1.70 -17.44
N GLY A 127 34.82 3.04 -17.42
CA GLY A 127 33.95 3.91 -18.24
C GLY A 127 32.48 3.99 -17.78
N LEU A 128 32.13 3.32 -16.69
CA LEU A 128 30.82 3.43 -16.05
C LEU A 128 30.75 4.69 -15.17
N PRO A 129 29.56 5.24 -14.92
CA PRO A 129 29.42 6.32 -13.94
C PRO A 129 29.67 5.81 -12.51
N HIS A 130 29.83 6.74 -11.57
CA HIS A 130 29.83 6.40 -10.15
C HIS A 130 28.41 6.00 -9.75
N PHE A 131 28.22 4.72 -9.42
CA PHE A 131 26.92 4.23 -8.98
C PHE A 131 26.67 4.50 -7.51
N ARG A 132 25.42 4.78 -7.19
CA ARG A 132 24.87 4.84 -5.84
C ARG A 132 23.59 4.02 -5.76
N PHE A 133 23.23 3.57 -4.56
CA PHE A 133 21.90 3.03 -4.33
C PHE A 133 20.82 4.07 -4.63
N HIS A 134 19.76 3.63 -5.29
CA HIS A 134 18.52 4.40 -5.38
C HIS A 134 17.44 3.75 -4.52
N HIS A 135 17.05 2.52 -4.81
CA HIS A 135 16.02 1.82 -4.05
C HIS A 135 16.22 0.30 -4.13
N ALA A 136 15.46 -0.42 -3.31
CA ALA A 136 15.41 -1.87 -3.32
C ALA A 136 14.00 -2.33 -2.97
N ASP A 137 13.70 -3.54 -3.43
CA ASP A 137 12.54 -4.35 -3.10
C ASP A 137 13.06 -5.68 -2.52
N PRO A 138 12.27 -6.53 -1.84
CA PRO A 138 12.75 -7.85 -1.40
C PRO A 138 13.44 -8.68 -2.48
N THR A 139 13.10 -8.47 -3.76
CA THR A 139 13.60 -9.28 -4.88
C THR A 139 14.75 -8.65 -5.69
N TYR A 140 15.01 -7.34 -5.54
CA TYR A 140 16.06 -6.67 -6.30
C TYR A 140 16.59 -5.41 -5.62
N ALA A 141 17.80 -4.99 -6.03
CA ALA A 141 18.38 -3.69 -5.73
C ALA A 141 18.59 -2.90 -7.02
N GLU A 142 18.32 -1.60 -7.00
CA GLU A 142 18.51 -0.71 -8.13
C GLU A 142 19.53 0.38 -7.79
N ILE A 143 20.58 0.44 -8.61
CA ILE A 143 21.66 1.43 -8.52
C ILE A 143 21.64 2.34 -9.74
N VAL A 144 22.10 3.56 -9.55
CA VAL A 144 22.08 4.60 -10.59
C VAL A 144 23.36 5.41 -10.58
N GLY A 145 23.84 5.77 -11.77
CA GLY A 145 24.94 6.70 -11.94
C GLY A 145 24.63 7.77 -12.98
N TRP A 146 24.89 9.02 -12.65
CA TRP A 146 24.72 10.14 -13.59
C TRP A 146 25.92 10.21 -14.53
N THR A 147 25.66 10.31 -15.85
CA THR A 147 26.73 10.21 -16.85
C THR A 147 27.14 11.53 -17.47
N ASN A 148 26.44 12.63 -17.17
CA ASN A 148 26.64 13.92 -17.82
C ASN A 148 27.25 14.97 -16.88
N PRO A 149 28.57 15.18 -16.89
CA PRO A 149 29.22 16.12 -15.98
C PRO A 149 28.87 17.59 -16.25
N ASN A 150 28.33 17.90 -17.44
CA ASN A 150 27.97 19.25 -17.84
C ASN A 150 26.52 19.63 -17.45
N ARG A 151 25.79 18.71 -16.82
CA ARG A 151 24.42 18.92 -16.37
C ARG A 151 24.28 18.51 -14.92
N GLU A 152 23.45 19.25 -14.21
CA GLU A 152 23.01 18.87 -12.87
C GLU A 152 22.35 17.48 -12.91
N ASP A 153 22.68 16.67 -11.91
CA ASP A 153 22.06 15.36 -11.70
C ASP A 153 20.59 15.55 -11.32
N ARG A 154 19.69 15.10 -12.20
CA ARG A 154 18.23 15.22 -12.02
C ARG A 154 17.56 13.90 -11.66
N VAL A 155 18.33 12.89 -11.26
CA VAL A 155 17.78 11.64 -10.75
C VAL A 155 16.96 11.96 -9.49
N PRO A 156 15.66 11.63 -9.45
CA PRO A 156 14.85 11.83 -8.25
C PRO A 156 15.47 11.13 -7.04
N HIS A 157 15.21 11.66 -5.85
CA HIS A 157 15.53 10.93 -4.63
C HIS A 157 14.56 9.75 -4.46
N GLN A 158 14.99 8.75 -3.71
CA GLN A 158 14.14 7.63 -3.30
C GLN A 158 12.92 8.07 -2.50
N ALA A 159 11.96 7.15 -2.34
CA ALA A 159 10.73 7.38 -1.60
C ALA A 159 10.99 8.07 -0.25
N SER A 160 10.49 9.30 -0.13
CA SER A 160 10.74 10.19 0.99
C SER A 160 9.73 10.04 2.13
N HIS A 161 8.59 9.41 1.85
CA HIS A 161 7.48 9.27 2.79
C HIS A 161 7.10 7.80 3.00
N THR A 162 6.73 7.46 4.23
CA THR A 162 5.82 6.35 4.52
C THR A 162 4.38 6.85 4.37
N VAL A 163 3.48 5.96 3.98
CA VAL A 163 2.05 6.26 3.86
C VAL A 163 1.28 5.33 4.77
N GLY A 164 0.48 5.90 5.66
CA GLY A 164 -0.44 5.16 6.52
C GLY A 164 -1.87 5.65 6.36
N VAL A 165 -2.81 4.82 6.78
CA VAL A 165 -4.24 5.11 6.80
C VAL A 165 -4.81 4.94 8.20
N GLY A 166 -5.82 5.75 8.52
CA GLY A 166 -6.67 5.57 9.69
C GLY A 166 -8.13 5.66 9.30
N ALA A 167 -8.97 4.76 9.81
CA ALA A 167 -10.37 4.68 9.42
C ALA A 167 -11.30 5.13 10.53
N ILE A 168 -12.17 6.09 10.22
CA ILE A 168 -13.36 6.44 11.00
C ILE A 168 -14.52 5.66 10.39
N VAL A 169 -14.78 4.47 10.93
CA VAL A 169 -15.82 3.56 10.45
C VAL A 169 -17.13 3.87 11.16
N LEU A 170 -18.14 4.28 10.40
CA LEU A 170 -19.44 4.71 10.92
C LEU A 170 -20.53 3.68 10.63
N ASP A 171 -21.35 3.37 11.63
CA ASP A 171 -22.64 2.68 11.44
C ASP A 171 -23.80 3.67 11.18
N LYS A 172 -25.03 3.19 10.87
CA LYS A 172 -26.22 4.06 10.69
C LYS A 172 -26.57 4.94 11.88
N THR A 173 -26.16 4.56 13.08
CA THR A 173 -26.41 5.34 14.31
C THR A 173 -25.30 6.34 14.60
N ASN A 174 -24.35 6.48 13.67
CA ASN A 174 -23.17 7.31 13.78
C ASN A 174 -22.31 6.94 15.00
N ARG A 175 -22.27 5.66 15.37
CA ARG A 175 -21.20 5.14 16.23
C ARG A 175 -19.94 4.94 15.41
N VAL A 176 -18.79 5.14 16.03
CA VAL A 176 -17.45 4.98 15.44
C VAL A 176 -16.81 3.72 15.99
N LEU A 177 -16.26 2.88 15.11
CA LEU A 177 -15.45 1.74 15.51
C LEU A 177 -14.11 2.19 16.07
N LEU A 178 -13.80 1.76 17.30
CA LEU A 178 -12.50 1.93 17.93
C LEU A 178 -11.90 0.58 18.29
N VAL A 179 -10.57 0.51 18.29
CA VAL A 179 -9.79 -0.68 18.65
C VAL A 179 -8.80 -0.38 19.78
N GLN A 180 -8.43 -1.42 20.52
CA GLN A 180 -7.23 -1.45 21.36
C GLN A 180 -6.27 -2.52 20.85
N GLU A 181 -5.00 -2.15 20.71
CA GLU A 181 -3.94 -3.11 20.37
C GLU A 181 -3.71 -4.12 21.51
N ALA A 182 -3.34 -5.35 21.13
CA ALA A 182 -2.95 -6.42 22.04
C ALA A 182 -1.48 -6.33 22.48
N THR A 183 -0.63 -5.67 21.68
CA THR A 183 0.81 -5.54 21.93
C THR A 183 1.31 -4.13 21.59
N GLY A 184 2.56 -3.82 21.93
CA GLY A 184 3.17 -2.52 21.59
C GLY A 184 2.89 -1.37 22.56
N PRO A 185 3.39 -0.16 22.24
CA PRO A 185 3.28 1.00 23.13
C PRO A 185 1.84 1.41 23.42
N ALA A 186 0.93 1.34 22.44
CA ALA A 186 -0.48 1.72 22.65
C ALA A 186 -1.21 0.73 23.59
N ALA A 187 -0.88 -0.57 23.50
CA ALA A 187 -1.41 -1.58 24.42
C ALA A 187 -1.00 -1.32 25.88
N SER A 188 0.23 -0.84 26.12
CA SER A 188 0.75 -0.56 27.47
C SER A 188 -0.06 0.49 28.23
N ILE A 189 -0.66 1.44 27.51
CA ILE A 189 -1.52 2.50 28.05
C ILE A 189 -3.01 2.26 27.80
N LYS A 190 -3.38 1.09 27.24
CA LYS A 190 -4.76 0.75 26.86
C LYS A 190 -5.43 1.86 26.04
N LEU A 191 -4.71 2.38 25.05
CA LEU A 191 -5.19 3.45 24.20
C LEU A 191 -6.28 2.92 23.26
N TRP A 192 -7.46 3.54 23.29
CA TRP A 192 -8.45 3.39 22.23
C TRP A 192 -8.06 4.30 21.06
N LYS A 193 -8.01 3.72 19.86
CA LYS A 193 -7.65 4.43 18.62
C LYS A 193 -8.55 4.00 17.45
N LEU A 194 -8.42 4.71 16.33
CA LEU A 194 -8.97 4.27 15.05
C LEU A 194 -8.30 2.96 14.60
N VAL A 195 -8.95 2.23 13.70
CA VAL A 195 -8.28 1.19 12.90
C VAL A 195 -7.23 1.89 12.04
N THR A 196 -6.00 1.38 12.03
CA THR A 196 -4.89 2.03 11.32
C THR A 196 -3.91 1.02 10.75
N GLY A 197 -3.38 1.27 9.56
CA GLY A 197 -2.26 0.51 9.05
C GLY A 197 -1.49 1.20 7.94
N LEU A 198 -0.59 0.46 7.29
CA LEU A 198 0.27 1.00 6.23
C LEU A 198 -0.35 0.74 4.87
N VAL A 199 -0.13 1.67 3.95
CA VAL A 199 -0.49 1.49 2.55
C VAL A 199 0.61 0.70 1.86
N GLU A 200 0.25 -0.39 1.21
CA GLU A 200 1.19 -1.22 0.46
C GLU A 200 1.66 -0.54 -0.84
N ALA A 201 2.81 -0.96 -1.36
CA ALA A 201 3.35 -0.39 -2.58
C ALA A 201 2.43 -0.68 -3.78
N GLY A 202 1.85 0.37 -4.36
CA GLY A 202 0.91 0.25 -5.49
C GLY A 202 -0.56 0.08 -5.08
N GLU A 203 -0.86 0.12 -3.79
CA GLU A 203 -2.22 0.08 -3.25
C GLU A 203 -2.87 1.48 -3.24
N GLU A 204 -4.16 1.55 -3.56
CA GLU A 204 -4.95 2.79 -3.46
C GLU A 204 -5.30 3.09 -1.99
N ILE A 205 -5.42 4.37 -1.64
CA ILE A 205 -5.64 4.80 -0.23
C ILE A 205 -6.97 4.26 0.32
N GLU A 206 -8.01 4.28 -0.50
CA GLU A 206 -9.34 3.75 -0.17
C GLU A 206 -9.31 2.23 0.07
N ASP A 207 -8.57 1.50 -0.76
CA ASP A 207 -8.47 0.05 -0.68
C ASP A 207 -7.70 -0.36 0.58
N ALA A 208 -6.60 0.33 0.89
CA ALA A 208 -5.85 0.13 2.13
C ALA A 208 -6.74 0.37 3.36
N ALA A 209 -7.51 1.46 3.40
CA ALA A 209 -8.37 1.75 4.54
C ALA A 209 -9.48 0.70 4.73
N VAL A 210 -10.04 0.16 3.63
CA VAL A 210 -11.04 -0.92 3.68
C VAL A 210 -10.40 -2.24 4.10
N ARG A 211 -9.24 -2.59 3.55
CA ARG A 211 -8.48 -3.79 3.91
C ARG A 211 -8.14 -3.81 5.40
N GLU A 212 -7.55 -2.75 5.93
CA GLU A 212 -7.14 -2.65 7.34
C GLU A 212 -8.33 -2.82 8.29
N VAL A 213 -9.49 -2.23 7.97
CA VAL A 213 -10.72 -2.42 8.77
C VAL A 213 -11.16 -3.88 8.78
N HIS A 214 -11.13 -4.53 7.62
CA HIS A 214 -11.51 -5.93 7.52
C HIS A 214 -10.50 -6.86 8.21
N GLU A 215 -9.19 -6.61 8.06
CA GLU A 215 -8.13 -7.41 8.70
C GLU A 215 -8.18 -7.32 10.23
N GLU A 216 -8.20 -6.09 10.78
CA GLU A 216 -8.16 -5.89 12.23
C GLU A 216 -9.46 -6.32 12.93
N THR A 217 -10.62 -6.14 12.27
CA THR A 217 -11.93 -6.18 12.93
C THR A 217 -12.98 -7.06 12.26
N GLY A 218 -12.70 -7.66 11.10
CA GLY A 218 -13.65 -8.47 10.34
C GLY A 218 -14.87 -7.71 9.81
N ILE A 219 -14.95 -6.39 10.01
CA ILE A 219 -16.05 -5.56 9.55
C ILE A 219 -15.88 -5.29 8.06
N THR A 220 -16.92 -5.59 7.29
CA THR A 220 -17.00 -5.15 5.89
C THR A 220 -17.46 -3.70 5.84
N ALA A 221 -16.74 -2.84 5.14
CA ALA A 221 -17.06 -1.42 5.04
C ALA A 221 -16.77 -0.88 3.64
N THR A 222 -17.39 0.25 3.30
CA THR A 222 -17.18 0.95 2.03
C THR A 222 -16.55 2.31 2.30
N PHE A 223 -15.60 2.68 1.45
CA PHE A 223 -14.98 4.00 1.49
C PHE A 223 -16.00 5.09 1.12
N GLU A 224 -16.04 6.16 1.91
CA GLU A 224 -16.88 7.33 1.65
C GLU A 224 -16.04 8.52 1.19
N ARG A 225 -14.97 8.87 1.93
CA ARG A 225 -14.05 9.97 1.60
C ARG A 225 -12.80 10.01 2.47
N VAL A 226 -11.82 10.79 2.04
CA VAL A 226 -10.76 11.31 2.91
C VAL A 226 -11.31 12.47 3.75
N LEU A 227 -11.09 12.42 5.07
CA LEU A 227 -11.40 13.49 6.02
C LEU A 227 -10.22 14.43 6.25
N ALA A 228 -9.02 13.87 6.38
CA ALA A 228 -7.83 14.63 6.69
C ALA A 228 -6.56 13.91 6.22
N VAL A 229 -5.49 14.67 6.00
CA VAL A 229 -4.12 14.17 5.81
C VAL A 229 -3.23 14.81 6.85
N ARG A 230 -2.49 13.99 7.59
CA ARG A 230 -1.46 14.43 8.53
C ARG A 230 -0.09 14.23 7.90
N HIS A 231 0.72 15.28 7.85
CA HIS A 231 2.12 15.21 7.45
C HIS A 231 3.01 15.51 8.66
N SER A 232 3.92 14.58 8.98
CA SER A 232 4.90 14.74 10.04
C SER A 232 6.27 14.21 9.62
N HIS A 233 7.33 14.72 10.23
CA HIS A 233 8.69 14.20 10.07
C HIS A 233 9.02 13.19 11.16
N LYS A 234 9.91 12.23 10.87
CA LYS A 234 10.32 11.15 11.79
C LYS A 234 9.10 10.32 12.26
N GLY A 235 8.46 9.65 11.29
CA GLY A 235 7.26 8.83 11.52
C GLY A 235 7.47 7.63 12.45
N THR A 236 6.56 6.66 12.40
CA THR A 236 6.50 5.47 13.27
C THR A 236 7.76 4.59 13.26
N ALA A 237 8.60 4.71 12.24
CA ALA A 237 9.95 4.17 12.25
C ALA A 237 10.92 5.24 12.77
N GLU A 238 11.33 5.13 14.05
CA GLU A 238 12.48 5.88 14.59
C GLU A 238 13.78 5.63 13.79
N LEU A 239 13.77 4.60 12.94
CA LEU A 239 14.81 4.24 12.01
C LEU A 239 14.60 4.90 10.63
N GLY A 240 15.30 6.01 10.40
CA GLY A 240 15.43 6.65 9.09
C GLY A 240 15.00 8.11 9.06
N ASN A 241 15.32 8.81 7.96
CA ASN A 241 14.97 10.22 7.74
C ASN A 241 13.73 10.35 6.84
N ARG A 242 12.72 9.50 7.02
CA ARG A 242 11.48 9.53 6.24
C ARG A 242 10.40 10.36 6.95
N SER A 243 9.66 11.12 6.15
CA SER A 243 8.42 11.75 6.58
C SER A 243 7.28 10.73 6.54
N ASP A 244 6.15 11.09 7.14
CA ASP A 244 4.96 10.27 7.19
C ASP A 244 3.75 11.06 6.67
N LEU A 245 2.98 10.43 5.77
CA LEU A 245 1.68 10.90 5.33
C LEU A 245 0.62 9.93 5.88
N PHE A 246 -0.20 10.42 6.79
CA PHE A 246 -1.26 9.64 7.41
C PHE A 246 -2.63 10.14 6.97
N TRP A 247 -3.32 9.32 6.17
CA TRP A 247 -4.62 9.61 5.58
C TRP A 247 -5.74 9.12 6.48
N VAL A 248 -6.60 10.02 6.92
CA VAL A 248 -7.78 9.69 7.72
C VAL A 248 -8.97 9.59 6.80
N CYS A 249 -9.56 8.41 6.70
CA CYS A 249 -10.69 8.12 5.82
C CYS A 249 -11.97 7.92 6.63
N ILE A 250 -13.09 8.39 6.08
CA ILE A 250 -14.43 8.02 6.54
C ILE A 250 -14.87 6.79 5.76
N LEU A 251 -15.28 5.75 6.48
CA LEU A 251 -15.87 4.53 5.94
C LEU A 251 -17.27 4.33 6.52
N ARG A 252 -18.14 3.64 5.78
CA ARG A 252 -19.47 3.21 6.23
C ARG A 252 -19.52 1.70 6.32
N VAL A 253 -20.03 1.18 7.43
CA VAL A 253 -20.27 -0.26 7.57
C VAL A 253 -21.24 -0.71 6.48
N ASP A 254 -20.94 -1.84 5.83
CA ASP A 254 -21.88 -2.52 4.95
C ASP A 254 -22.97 -3.18 5.80
N GLU A 255 -24.15 -2.57 5.87
CA GLU A 255 -25.26 -3.10 6.69
C GLU A 255 -25.99 -4.26 6.05
N ASP A 256 -25.80 -4.47 4.74
CA ASP A 256 -26.42 -5.57 4.02
C ASP A 256 -25.63 -6.88 4.21
N ASN A 257 -24.37 -6.78 4.64
CA ASN A 257 -23.54 -7.90 5.05
C ASN A 257 -24.09 -8.60 6.30
N ASP A 258 -24.37 -9.90 6.19
CA ASP A 258 -24.97 -10.70 7.27
C ASP A 258 -24.08 -10.85 8.50
N ALA A 259 -22.74 -10.86 8.34
CA ALA A 259 -21.82 -10.91 9.45
C ALA A 259 -21.88 -9.60 10.25
N ASN A 260 -21.84 -8.45 9.57
CA ASN A 260 -21.96 -7.14 10.21
C ASN A 260 -23.27 -6.98 10.99
N LYS A 261 -24.41 -7.47 10.46
CA LYS A 261 -25.72 -7.40 11.13
C LYS A 261 -25.72 -8.04 12.52
N VAL A 262 -24.93 -9.10 12.72
CA VAL A 262 -24.81 -9.75 14.04
C VAL A 262 -24.18 -8.79 15.04
N VAL A 263 -23.12 -8.09 14.65
CA VAL A 263 -22.34 -7.21 15.53
C VAL A 263 -23.06 -5.89 15.79
N LEU A 264 -23.68 -5.29 14.76
CA LEU A 264 -24.35 -3.99 14.88
C LEU A 264 -25.50 -3.98 15.89
N ASN A 265 -26.09 -5.15 16.16
CA ASN A 265 -27.20 -5.35 17.09
C ASN A 265 -26.76 -5.77 18.51
N LEU A 266 -25.44 -5.84 18.79
CA LEU A 266 -24.96 -6.17 20.13
C LEU A 266 -25.17 -5.00 21.11
N PRO A 267 -25.59 -5.26 22.38
CA PRO A 267 -26.00 -4.22 23.32
C PRO A 267 -24.92 -3.17 23.61
N ASP A 268 -23.67 -3.61 23.72
CA ASP A 268 -22.54 -2.76 24.13
C ASP A 268 -21.66 -2.33 22.93
N GLY A 269 -22.04 -2.76 21.72
CA GLY A 269 -21.28 -2.49 20.49
C GLY A 269 -19.91 -3.19 20.44
N GLU A 270 -19.57 -4.04 21.41
CA GLU A 270 -18.31 -4.80 21.46
C GLU A 270 -18.29 -5.91 20.42
N LEU A 271 -17.19 -6.01 19.68
CA LEU A 271 -17.00 -7.03 18.66
C LEU A 271 -16.61 -8.37 19.29
N PRO A 272 -17.18 -9.50 18.86
CA PRO A 272 -16.74 -10.82 19.29
C PRO A 272 -15.29 -11.07 18.90
N ARG A 273 -14.53 -11.78 19.76
CA ARG A 273 -13.12 -12.08 19.50
C ARG A 273 -12.86 -12.82 18.17
N SER A 274 -13.85 -13.54 17.64
CA SER A 274 -13.74 -14.24 16.35
C SER A 274 -13.63 -13.32 15.14
N TYR A 275 -13.99 -12.04 15.30
CA TYR A 275 -13.85 -11.01 14.27
C TYR A 275 -12.45 -10.38 14.26
N LEU A 276 -11.75 -10.44 15.40
CA LEU A 276 -10.54 -9.66 15.61
C LEU A 276 -9.33 -10.45 15.13
N GLN A 277 -8.37 -9.76 14.53
CA GLN A 277 -7.02 -10.27 14.34
C GLN A 277 -6.36 -10.41 15.72
N ALA A 278 -6.51 -11.57 16.32
CA ALA A 278 -6.18 -11.79 17.73
C ALA A 278 -4.69 -11.61 18.09
N SER A 279 -3.80 -11.58 17.10
CA SER A 279 -2.37 -11.24 17.29
C SER A 279 -2.14 -9.75 17.52
N GLU A 280 -3.05 -8.90 17.05
CA GLU A 280 -2.84 -7.45 16.98
C GLU A 280 -3.89 -6.67 17.75
N ILE A 281 -5.15 -7.09 17.72
CA ILE A 281 -6.26 -6.39 18.35
C ILE A 281 -6.78 -7.17 19.57
N LYS A 282 -6.78 -6.48 20.71
CA LYS A 282 -7.27 -7.01 21.99
C LYS A 282 -8.78 -6.97 22.08
N GLU A 283 -9.36 -5.83 21.72
CA GLU A 283 -10.78 -5.56 21.78
C GLU A 283 -11.14 -4.43 20.81
N ALA A 284 -12.36 -4.47 20.30
CA ALA A 284 -12.91 -3.44 19.42
C ALA A 284 -14.38 -3.19 19.75
N ARG A 285 -14.84 -1.96 19.59
CA ARG A 285 -16.24 -1.60 19.85
C ARG A 285 -16.70 -0.37 19.10
N PHE A 286 -17.99 -0.33 18.79
CA PHE A 286 -18.67 0.86 18.29
C PHE A 286 -19.06 1.80 19.44
N VAL A 287 -18.62 3.05 19.38
CA VAL A 287 -18.89 4.06 20.41
C VAL A 287 -19.62 5.27 19.82
N PRO A 288 -20.54 5.94 20.53
CA PRO A 288 -21.14 7.18 20.03
C PRO A 288 -20.08 8.21 19.64
N TYR A 289 -20.18 8.83 18.45
CA TYR A 289 -19.15 9.75 17.95
C TYR A 289 -18.90 10.96 18.88
N GLN A 290 -19.89 11.34 19.70
CA GLN A 290 -19.75 12.40 20.70
C GLN A 290 -18.74 12.03 21.80
N GLN A 291 -18.59 10.73 22.09
CA GLN A 291 -17.71 10.21 23.14
C GLN A 291 -16.29 9.91 22.66
N LEU A 292 -15.96 10.16 21.38
CA LEU A 292 -14.62 9.91 20.82
C LEU A 292 -13.50 10.49 21.69
N HIS A 293 -13.61 11.76 22.09
CA HIS A 293 -12.57 12.41 22.90
C HIS A 293 -12.44 11.78 24.29
N GLU A 294 -13.56 11.55 24.97
CA GLU A 294 -13.59 10.98 26.32
C GLU A 294 -13.02 9.55 26.36
N ILE A 295 -13.36 8.74 25.35
CA ILE A 295 -12.94 7.33 25.28
C ILE A 295 -11.47 7.20 24.87
N THR A 296 -11.02 8.01 23.92
CA THR A 296 -9.64 7.95 23.43
C THR A 296 -8.67 8.68 24.35
N GLY A 297 -9.14 9.61 25.17
CA GLY A 297 -8.32 10.40 26.09
C GLY A 297 -7.25 11.25 25.39
N VAL A 298 -7.38 11.49 24.08
CA VAL A 298 -6.39 12.26 23.33
C VAL A 298 -6.31 13.70 23.86
N PRO A 299 -5.12 14.25 24.14
CA PRO A 299 -5.00 15.59 24.71
C PRO A 299 -5.66 16.66 23.83
N GLU A 300 -6.34 17.62 24.45
CA GLU A 300 -6.89 18.77 23.72
C GLU A 300 -5.80 19.53 22.95
N GLY A 301 -6.14 19.97 21.75
CA GLY A 301 -5.19 20.64 20.85
C GLY A 301 -4.16 19.72 20.18
N SER A 302 -4.14 18.41 20.51
CA SER A 302 -3.32 17.44 19.77
C SER A 302 -3.83 17.23 18.35
N VAL A 303 -2.99 16.61 17.50
CA VAL A 303 -3.35 16.31 16.11
C VAL A 303 -4.59 15.42 16.02
N MET A 304 -4.64 14.36 16.82
CA MET A 304 -5.80 13.46 16.84
C MET A 304 -7.04 14.12 17.41
N TRP A 305 -6.90 15.03 18.39
CA TRP A 305 -8.02 15.83 18.87
C TRP A 305 -8.64 16.67 17.74
N CYS A 306 -7.80 17.37 16.97
CA CYS A 306 -8.22 18.15 15.81
C CYS A 306 -8.96 17.29 14.77
N ILE A 307 -8.42 16.11 14.45
CA ILE A 307 -9.05 15.14 13.53
C ILE A 307 -10.41 14.68 14.07
N TYR A 308 -10.51 14.31 15.35
CA TYR A 308 -11.79 13.88 15.94
C TYR A 308 -12.82 15.01 15.99
N LYS A 309 -12.41 16.26 16.27
CA LYS A 309 -13.30 17.41 16.18
C LYS A 309 -13.84 17.60 14.76
N GLN A 310 -12.99 17.43 13.75
CA GLN A 310 -13.43 17.52 12.35
C GLN A 310 -14.36 16.36 11.97
N ALA A 311 -14.08 15.14 12.44
CA ALA A 311 -14.96 13.99 12.24
C ALA A 311 -16.34 14.23 12.86
N GLN A 312 -16.39 14.72 14.10
CA GLN A 312 -17.64 15.07 14.78
C GLN A 312 -18.44 16.11 14.00
N ARG A 313 -17.77 17.14 13.47
CA ARG A 313 -18.41 18.16 12.63
C ARG A 313 -18.95 17.56 11.34
N TYR A 314 -18.16 16.72 10.68
CA TYR A 314 -18.56 16.04 9.46
C TYR A 314 -19.83 15.20 9.69
N ILE A 315 -19.83 14.36 10.73
CA ILE A 315 -20.97 13.51 11.10
C ILE A 315 -22.23 14.34 11.38
N GLN A 316 -22.10 15.53 11.98
CA GLN A 316 -23.23 16.40 12.31
C GLN A 316 -23.80 17.17 11.12
N THR A 317 -22.96 17.56 10.16
CA THR A 317 -23.31 18.58 9.16
C THR A 317 -23.21 18.09 7.72
N GLY A 318 -22.53 16.97 7.47
CA GLY A 318 -22.12 16.54 6.13
C GLY A 318 -21.03 17.43 5.50
N GLU A 319 -20.65 18.53 6.15
CA GLU A 319 -19.62 19.44 5.64
C GLU A 319 -18.22 18.95 6.01
N GLY A 320 -17.42 18.68 4.97
CA GLY A 320 -15.96 18.67 5.04
C GLY A 320 -15.46 19.95 4.36
N GLY A 321 -14.58 20.70 5.00
CA GLY A 321 -14.01 21.91 4.43
C GLY A 321 -12.50 21.85 4.52
N LEU A 322 -11.83 21.94 3.36
CA LEU A 322 -10.38 21.98 3.28
C LEU A 322 -9.83 23.19 4.03
N LYS A 323 -9.25 22.96 5.21
CA LYS A 323 -8.50 23.94 6.00
C LYS A 323 -7.20 23.30 6.42
N SER A 324 -6.09 24.02 6.29
CA SER A 324 -4.83 23.57 6.86
C SER A 324 -4.70 24.05 8.31
N VAL A 325 -4.32 23.16 9.23
CA VAL A 325 -4.01 23.51 10.62
C VAL A 325 -2.60 23.04 10.96
N LEU A 326 -1.82 23.92 11.58
CA LEU A 326 -0.50 23.61 12.13
C LEU A 326 -0.65 23.24 13.59
N VAL A 327 -0.12 22.07 13.96
CA VAL A 327 -0.11 21.60 15.36
C VAL A 327 1.34 21.33 15.78
N PRO A 328 1.80 21.82 16.94
CA PRO A 328 3.14 21.48 17.44
C PRO A 328 3.31 19.96 17.62
N SER A 329 4.43 19.41 17.16
CA SER A 329 4.70 17.96 17.24
C SER A 329 5.19 17.54 18.64
N GLY A 330 4.41 17.79 19.69
CA GLY A 330 4.63 17.28 21.05
C GLY A 330 6.10 17.26 21.54
N ASN A 331 6.47 16.24 22.33
CA ASN A 331 7.79 16.08 22.96
C ASN A 331 8.95 15.79 21.99
N LEU A 332 8.76 15.85 20.66
CA LEU A 332 9.75 15.47 19.64
C LEU A 332 10.57 16.65 19.07
N GLY A 333 10.42 17.86 19.63
CA GLY A 333 11.21 19.05 19.27
C GLY A 333 10.41 20.09 18.46
N PRO A 334 11.07 21.12 17.87
CA PRO A 334 10.41 22.29 17.27
C PRO A 334 9.72 22.02 15.91
N GLN A 335 9.45 20.75 15.58
CA GLN A 335 8.85 20.39 14.29
C GLN A 335 7.33 20.59 14.32
N LEU A 336 6.76 21.11 13.25
CA LEU A 336 5.31 21.29 13.09
C LEU A 336 4.71 20.09 12.37
N THR A 337 3.56 19.62 12.85
CA THR A 337 2.72 18.65 12.14
C THR A 337 1.65 19.42 11.38
N HIS A 338 1.52 19.13 10.08
CA HIS A 338 0.51 19.75 9.23
C HIS A 338 -0.70 18.83 9.11
N ILE A 339 -1.89 19.38 9.31
CA ILE A 339 -3.16 18.70 9.04
C ILE A 339 -3.83 19.42 7.88
N TYR A 340 -4.22 18.68 6.85
CA TYR A 340 -5.00 19.15 5.71
C TYR A 340 -6.37 18.48 5.79
N TYR A 341 -7.43 19.23 6.06
CA TYR A 341 -8.80 18.72 5.90
C TYR A 341 -9.24 18.75 4.46
#